data_AF-A0A2D7IP76-F1
#
_entry.id   AF-A0A2D7IP76-F1
#
_cell.length_a   1.000
_cell.length_b   1.000
_cell.length_c   1.000
_cell.angle_alpha   90.00
_cell.angle_beta   90.00
_cell.angle_gamma   90.00
#
_symmetry.space_group_name_H-M   'P 1'
#
loop_
_entity.id
_entity.type
_entity.pdbx_description
1 polymer ?
#
loop_
_entity_poly.entity_id
_entity_poly.type
_entity_poly.pdbx_seq_one_letter_code
_entity_poly.pdbx_strand_id
1 'polypeptide(L)' 'MTEIQRAELKEYLETILDLYGEDEYEEFVEDIVYHYCERKFGVGREESVKTFYELIKEL' A
#
# COMPACT_ATOMS: atom_id res chain seq x y z
N MET A 1 -7.40 -9.70 1.67
CA MET A 1 -5.99 -9.85 1.28
C MET A 1 -5.44 -11.07 1.98
N THR A 2 -4.69 -11.90 1.27
CA THR A 2 -3.98 -13.05 1.86
C THR A 2 -2.66 -12.60 2.50
N GLU A 3 -2.07 -13.44 3.34
CA GLU A 3 -0.75 -13.15 3.95
C GLU A 3 0.35 -12.92 2.92
N ILE A 4 0.32 -13.65 1.80
CA ILE A 4 1.27 -13.46 0.69
C ILE A 4 1.07 -12.08 0.04
N GLN A 5 -0.17 -11.68 -0.21
CA GLN A 5 -0.48 -10.37 -0.78
C GLN A 5 -0.10 -9.22 0.19
N ARG A 6 -0.27 -9.43 1.51
CA ARG A 6 0.16 -8.49 2.55
C ARG A 6 1.67 -8.32 2.56
N ALA A 7 2.43 -9.41 2.49
CA ALA A 7 3.90 -9.36 2.43
C ALA A 7 4.38 -8.62 1.17
N GLU A 8 3.81 -8.92 0.00
CA GLU A 8 4.15 -8.23 -1.25
C GLU A 8 3.75 -6.75 -1.25
N LEU A 9 2.63 -6.39 -0.60
CA LEU A 9 2.28 -4.97 -0.43
C LEU A 9 3.27 -4.28 0.50
N LYS A 10 3.70 -4.94 1.58
CA LYS A 10 4.68 -4.38 2.53
C LYS A 10 6.01 -4.06 1.83
N GLU A 11 6.56 -4.99 1.06
CA GLU A 11 7.79 -4.75 0.27
C GLU A 11 7.64 -3.58 -0.72
N TYR A 12 6.46 -3.48 -1.37
CA TYR A 12 6.16 -2.37 -2.25
C TYR A 12 6.11 -1.03 -1.50
N LEU A 13 5.47 -1.00 -0.33
CA LEU A 13 5.38 0.20 0.51
C LEU A 13 6.75 0.66 1.00
N GLU A 14 7.61 -0.25 1.47
CA GLU A 14 9.00 0.07 1.84
C GLU A 14 9.74 0.74 0.68
N THR A 15 9.59 0.20 -0.54
CA THR A 15 10.19 0.80 -1.74
C THR A 15 9.67 2.22 -2.02
N ILE A 16 8.36 2.46 -1.83
CA ILE A 16 7.78 3.77 -2.11
C ILE A 16 8.17 4.79 -1.04
N LEU A 17 8.17 4.40 0.24
CA LEU A 17 8.58 5.24 1.36
C LEU A 17 10.07 5.63 1.27
N ASP A 18 10.90 4.80 0.65
CA ASP A 18 12.29 5.15 0.34
C ASP A 18 12.42 6.17 -0.80
N LEU A 19 11.44 6.23 -1.71
CA LEU A 19 11.47 7.07 -2.92
C LEU A 19 10.81 8.43 -2.74
N TYR A 20 9.80 8.53 -1.86
CA TYR A 20 9.02 9.74 -1.62
C TYR A 20 9.12 10.14 -0.16
N GLY A 21 9.36 11.43 0.10
CA GLY A 21 9.25 11.97 1.46
C GLY A 21 7.81 11.89 1.97
N GLU A 22 7.65 11.84 3.30
CA GLU A 22 6.35 11.74 3.99
C GLU A 22 5.31 12.74 3.43
N ASP A 23 5.75 13.98 3.22
CA ASP A 23 4.93 15.10 2.74
C ASP A 23 4.49 14.99 1.26
N GLU A 24 5.29 14.35 0.40
CA GLU A 24 4.97 14.20 -1.03
C GLU A 24 4.03 13.01 -1.30
N TYR A 25 3.94 12.10 -0.33
CA TYR A 25 3.28 10.82 -0.48
C TYR A 25 1.86 10.82 0.08
N GLU A 26 1.58 11.56 1.17
CA GLU A 26 0.29 11.52 1.87
C GLU A 26 -0.93 11.81 0.99
N GLU A 27 -0.82 12.71 0.00
CA GLU A 27 -1.97 13.05 -0.86
C GLU A 27 -2.27 11.99 -1.95
N PHE A 28 -1.27 11.19 -2.36
CA PHE A 28 -1.40 10.24 -3.48
C PHE A 28 -1.26 8.78 -3.07
N VAL A 29 -0.81 8.50 -1.85
CA VAL A 29 -0.52 7.15 -1.36
C VAL A 29 -1.72 6.21 -1.50
N GLU A 30 -2.90 6.64 -1.09
CA GLU A 30 -4.08 5.79 -1.13
C GLU A 30 -4.41 5.35 -2.55
N ASP A 31 -4.25 6.25 -3.53
CA ASP A 31 -4.48 5.96 -4.94
C ASP A 31 -3.41 5.02 -5.51
N ILE A 32 -2.14 5.24 -5.14
CA ILE A 32 -1.02 4.38 -5.56
C ILE A 32 -1.24 2.95 -5.04
N VAL A 33 -1.53 2.83 -3.74
CA VAL A 33 -1.80 1.55 -3.07
C VAL A 33 -3.01 0.87 -3.70
N TYR A 34 -4.12 1.60 -3.85
CA TYR A 34 -5.32 1.06 -4.46
C TYR A 34 -5.04 0.53 -5.88
N HIS A 35 -4.42 1.33 -6.75
CA HIS A 35 -4.15 0.90 -8.12
C HIS A 35 -3.14 -0.24 -8.20
N TYR A 36 -2.21 -0.35 -7.26
CA TYR A 36 -1.33 -1.52 -7.15
C TYR A 36 -2.14 -2.77 -6.77
N CYS A 37 -2.92 -2.71 -5.68
CA CYS A 37 -3.71 -3.81 -5.18
C CYS A 37 -4.82 -4.25 -6.14
N GLU A 38 -5.46 -3.32 -6.83
CA GLU A 38 -6.48 -3.63 -7.84
C GLU A 38 -5.87 -4.39 -9.02
N ARG A 39 -4.76 -3.87 -9.59
CA ARG A 39 -4.10 -4.49 -10.76
C ARG A 39 -3.48 -5.83 -10.44
N LYS A 40 -2.87 -5.98 -9.26
CA LYS A 40 -2.09 -7.17 -8.90
C LYS A 40 -2.92 -8.23 -8.20
N PHE A 41 -3.85 -7.82 -7.35
CA PHE A 41 -4.59 -8.72 -6.45
C PHE A 41 -6.09 -8.77 -6.73
N GLY A 42 -6.63 -7.87 -7.57
CA GLY A 42 -8.07 -7.73 -7.78
C GLY A 42 -8.80 -7.22 -6.55
N VAL A 43 -8.11 -6.49 -5.67
CA VAL A 43 -8.65 -5.98 -4.40
C VAL A 43 -9.13 -4.54 -4.57
N GLY A 44 -10.31 -4.24 -4.04
CA GLY A 44 -10.92 -2.90 -4.14
C GLY A 44 -10.26 -1.87 -3.21
N ARG A 45 -10.59 -0.60 -3.44
CA ARG A 45 -10.00 0.55 -2.70
C ARG A 45 -10.10 0.42 -1.19
N GLU A 46 -11.29 0.16 -0.64
CA GLU A 46 -11.53 0.11 0.81
C GLU A 46 -10.59 -0.88 1.51
N GLU A 47 -10.50 -2.09 0.98
CA GLU A 47 -9.65 -3.14 1.54
C GLU A 47 -8.16 -2.84 1.34
N SER A 48 -7.79 -2.22 0.22
CA SER A 48 -6.41 -1.84 -0.09
C SER A 48 -5.89 -0.76 0.86
N VAL A 49 -6.67 0.33 1.03
CA VAL A 49 -6.32 1.46 1.90
C VAL A 49 -6.32 1.03 3.36
N LYS A 50 -7.31 0.23 3.78
CA LYS A 50 -7.32 -0.33 5.13
C LYS A 50 -6.06 -1.14 5.41
N THR A 51 -5.68 -2.03 4.49
CA THR A 51 -4.50 -2.88 4.69
C THR A 51 -3.21 -2.07 4.68
N PHE A 52 -3.14 -1.02 3.87
CA PHE A 52 -2.01 -0.07 3.90
C PHE A 52 -1.82 0.56 5.29
N TYR A 53 -2.86 1.15 5.88
CA TYR A 53 -2.75 1.77 7.21
C TYR A 53 -2.48 0.76 8.33
N GLU A 54 -2.85 -0.51 8.15
CA GLU A 54 -2.44 -1.60 9.05
C GLU A 54 -0.94 -1.87 8.92
N LEU A 55 -0.41 -2.01 7.70
CA LEU A 55 1.00 -2.30 7.45
C LEU A 55 1.92 -1.15 7.84
N ILE A 56 1.51 0.11 7.65
CA ILE A 56 2.27 1.28 8.08
C ILE A 56 2.48 1.31 9.60
N LYS A 57 1.53 0.83 10.39
CA LYS A 57 1.69 0.76 11.86
C LYS A 57 2.64 -0.35 12.31
N GLU A 58 2.98 -1.27 11.41
CA GLU A 58 3.90 -2.40 11.65
C GLU A 58 5.31 -2.13 11.11
N LEU A 59 5.53 -0.96 10.48
CA LEU A 59 6.82 -0.46 10.01
C LEU A 59 7.39 0.52 11.04
#